data_AF-A0A934H0D2-F1
#
_entry.id   AF-A0A934H0D2-F1
#
_cell.length_a   1.000
_cell.length_b   1.000
_cell.length_c   1.000
_cell.angle_alpha   90.00
_cell.angle_beta   90.00
_cell.angle_gamma   90.00
#
_symmetry.space_group_name_H-M   'P 1'
#
loop_
_entity.id
_entity.type
_entity.pdbx_description
1 polymer ?
#
loop_
_entity_poly.entity_id
_entity_poly.type
_entity_poly.pdbx_seq_one_letter_code
_entity_poly.pdbx_strand_id
1 'polypeptide(L)'
;MFDEHPIEERLPYPTRPMYFPDGTSVDEFIIPDEDKEIVLGQLYPFSPVPKLTDELEDMHVNRKFVVKDFRVTWEHGMNYLVSPYYPEGGGTVIDWIDESAWNNDEIEEEFNEDDCDDDEFDFTDSEGDNLPF
;
A
#
# COMPACT_ATOMS: atom_id res chain seq x y z
N MET A 1 -11.09 -26.38 -9.85
CA MET A 1 -11.34 -26.27 -8.40
C MET A 1 -10.23 -25.36 -7.90
N PHE A 2 -10.55 -24.11 -7.58
CA PHE A 2 -9.61 -23.27 -6.87
C PHE A 2 -9.59 -23.81 -5.44
N ASP A 3 -8.42 -24.15 -4.92
CA ASP A 3 -8.27 -24.57 -3.53
C ASP A 3 -8.96 -23.53 -2.63
N GLU A 4 -10.02 -23.93 -1.93
CA GLU A 4 -10.73 -23.10 -0.93
C GLU A 4 -9.93 -22.99 0.38
N HIS A 5 -8.61 -23.14 0.32
CA HIS A 5 -7.76 -23.04 1.48
C HIS A 5 -7.46 -21.57 1.78
N PRO A 6 -7.56 -21.16 3.05
CA PRO A 6 -7.17 -19.81 3.43
C PRO A 6 -5.68 -19.61 3.11
N ILE A 7 -5.35 -18.42 2.63
CA ILE A 7 -3.98 -18.04 2.25
C ILE A 7 -3.14 -17.87 3.51
N GLU A 8 -3.75 -17.34 4.58
CA GLU A 8 -3.12 -17.11 5.88
C GLU A 8 -3.81 -17.88 7.00
N GLU A 9 -3.13 -17.99 8.15
CA GLU A 9 -3.79 -18.42 9.37
C GLU A 9 -4.65 -17.29 9.93
N ARG A 10 -5.87 -17.64 10.35
CA ARG A 10 -6.78 -16.68 11.00
C ARG A 10 -6.24 -16.33 12.37
N LEU A 11 -6.20 -15.03 12.70
CA LEU A 11 -5.75 -14.59 14.02
C LEU A 11 -6.61 -15.17 15.15
N PRO A 12 -6.02 -15.44 16.34
CA PRO A 12 -6.71 -16.06 17.47
C PRO A 12 -7.57 -15.07 18.28
N TYR A 13 -8.20 -14.10 17.62
CA TYR A 13 -9.04 -13.07 18.25
C TYR A 13 -10.53 -13.28 17.93
N PRO A 14 -11.44 -12.93 18.85
CA PRO A 14 -12.87 -12.91 18.54
C PRO A 14 -13.17 -11.89 17.45
N THR A 15 -14.23 -12.13 16.67
CA THR A 15 -14.65 -11.23 15.60
C THR A 15 -16.04 -10.65 15.80
N ARG A 16 -16.30 -9.51 15.17
CA ARG A 16 -17.64 -8.90 15.00
C ARG A 16 -17.86 -8.50 13.53
N PRO A 17 -19.10 -8.46 13.05
CA PRO A 17 -19.36 -7.98 11.70
C PRO A 17 -19.06 -6.47 11.58
N MET A 18 -18.32 -6.09 10.54
CA MET A 18 -18.16 -4.73 10.07
C MET A 18 -18.99 -4.55 8.81
N TYR A 19 -19.92 -3.59 8.81
CA TYR A 19 -20.85 -3.34 7.70
C TYR A 19 -20.39 -2.19 6.82
N PHE A 20 -20.56 -2.34 5.51
CA PHE A 20 -20.32 -1.32 4.51
C PHE A 20 -21.63 -0.61 4.09
N PRO A 21 -21.55 0.58 3.46
CA PRO A 21 -22.71 1.33 2.99
C PRO A 21 -23.61 0.58 1.99
N ASP A 22 -23.05 -0.38 1.25
CA ASP A 22 -23.78 -1.22 0.29
C ASP A 22 -24.54 -2.39 0.94
N GLY A 23 -24.43 -2.55 2.26
CA GLY A 23 -25.07 -3.60 3.04
C GLY A 23 -24.27 -4.90 3.12
N THR A 24 -23.09 -4.98 2.51
CA THR A 24 -22.17 -6.10 2.68
C THR A 24 -21.46 -6.02 4.03
N SER A 25 -20.83 -7.12 4.46
CA SER A 25 -20.11 -7.16 5.72
C SER A 25 -18.94 -8.13 5.71
N VAL A 26 -17.95 -7.82 6.54
CA VAL A 26 -16.72 -8.60 6.75
C VAL A 26 -16.51 -8.86 8.24
N ASP A 27 -15.67 -9.84 8.57
CA ASP A 27 -15.33 -10.14 9.96
C ASP A 27 -14.21 -9.19 10.42
N GLU A 28 -14.46 -8.35 11.42
CA GLU A 28 -13.45 -7.53 12.10
C GLU A 28 -12.97 -8.23 13.36
N PHE A 29 -11.66 -8.34 13.56
CA PHE A 29 -11.08 -8.81 14.81
C PHE A 29 -11.18 -7.76 15.93
N ILE A 30 -11.58 -8.21 17.10
CA ILE A 30 -11.59 -7.41 18.34
C ILE A 30 -10.24 -7.65 19.03
N ILE A 31 -9.25 -6.85 18.66
CA ILE A 31 -7.89 -6.94 19.19
C ILE A 31 -7.79 -6.09 20.47
N PRO A 32 -7.33 -6.66 21.60
CA PRO A 32 -7.15 -5.90 22.82
C PRO A 32 -5.97 -4.93 22.68
N ASP A 33 -6.03 -3.79 23.36
CA ASP A 33 -5.02 -2.73 23.20
C ASP A 33 -3.59 -3.19 23.55
N GLU A 34 -3.44 -4.16 24.47
CA GLU A 34 -2.17 -4.77 24.85
C GLU A 34 -1.50 -5.58 23.71
N ASP A 35 -2.28 -6.08 22.76
CA ASP A 35 -1.80 -6.88 21.64
C ASP A 35 -1.62 -6.07 20.35
N LYS A 36 -2.10 -4.82 20.31
CA LYS A 36 -2.07 -4.01 19.07
C LYS A 36 -0.67 -3.83 18.51
N GLU A 37 0.33 -3.65 19.36
CA GLU A 37 1.72 -3.49 18.92
C GLU A 37 2.25 -4.77 18.27
N ILE A 38 1.90 -5.92 18.85
CA ILE A 38 2.29 -7.24 18.35
C ILE A 38 1.63 -7.50 16.99
N VAL A 39 0.31 -7.27 16.88
CA VAL A 39 -0.43 -7.50 15.63
C VAL A 39 0.05 -6.54 14.53
N LEU A 40 0.27 -5.27 14.86
CA LEU A 40 0.82 -4.31 13.90
C LEU A 40 2.17 -4.79 13.37
N GLY A 41 3.09 -5.20 14.24
CA GLY A 41 4.40 -5.71 13.83
C GLY A 41 4.36 -7.01 13.01
N GLN A 42 3.30 -7.81 13.15
CA GLN A 42 3.11 -9.04 12.38
C GLN A 42 2.54 -8.79 10.98
N LEU A 43 1.61 -7.85 10.85
CA LEU A 43 0.85 -7.63 9.61
C LEU A 43 1.37 -6.50 8.75
N TYR A 44 2.12 -5.55 9.32
CA TYR A 44 2.59 -4.39 8.58
C TYR A 44 3.71 -4.81 7.60
N PRO A 45 3.53 -4.62 6.28
CA PRO A 45 4.43 -5.20 5.28
C PRO A 45 5.68 -4.33 4.99
N PHE A 46 5.78 -3.14 5.58
CA PHE A 46 6.84 -2.18 5.29
C PHE A 46 7.79 -1.97 6.47
N SER A 47 8.97 -1.40 6.18
CA SER A 47 9.94 -1.00 7.20
C SER A 47 10.34 0.46 6.99
N PRO A 48 10.33 1.29 8.05
CA PRO A 48 10.07 0.94 9.45
C PRO A 48 8.58 0.70 9.75
N VAL A 49 8.30 -0.10 10.79
CA VAL A 49 6.94 -0.27 11.33
C VAL A 49 6.58 1.00 12.12
N PRO A 50 5.41 1.62 11.87
CA PRO A 50 4.99 2.80 12.60
C PRO A 50 4.68 2.46 14.06
N LYS A 51 4.85 3.42 14.96
CA LYS A 51 4.46 3.28 16.37
C LYS A 51 2.96 3.49 16.51
N LEU A 52 2.37 2.86 17.52
CA LEU A 52 0.95 3.06 17.86
C LEU A 52 0.58 4.53 18.16
N THR A 53 1.56 5.36 18.52
CA THR A 53 1.37 6.79 18.80
C THR A 53 1.50 7.69 17.57
N ASP A 54 1.96 7.17 16.45
CA ASP A 54 2.18 7.96 15.24
C ASP A 54 0.83 8.35 14.62
N GLU A 55 0.81 9.46 13.89
CA GLU A 55 -0.35 9.96 13.16
C GLU A 55 -0.10 9.74 11.67
N LEU A 56 -1.01 9.02 11.01
CA LEU A 56 -0.98 8.75 9.57
C LEU A 56 -2.27 9.26 8.93
N GLU A 57 -2.25 9.48 7.63
CA GLU A 57 -3.42 9.84 6.84
C GLU A 57 -3.84 8.67 5.94
N ASP A 58 -5.15 8.41 5.90
CA ASP A 58 -5.76 7.51 4.93
C ASP A 58 -6.08 8.30 3.64
N MET A 59 -5.37 7.97 2.56
CA MET A 59 -5.51 8.62 1.25
C MET A 59 -6.91 8.51 0.63
N HIS A 60 -7.68 7.47 0.94
CA HIS A 60 -9.01 7.29 0.37
C HIS A 60 -10.01 8.33 0.88
N VAL A 61 -9.86 8.74 2.14
CA VAL A 61 -10.77 9.68 2.80
C VAL A 61 -10.13 11.01 3.15
N ASN A 62 -8.83 11.18 2.90
CA ASN A 62 -8.01 12.34 3.26
C ASN A 62 -8.22 12.75 4.73
N ARG A 63 -8.13 11.76 5.63
CA ARG A 63 -8.30 11.97 7.07
C ARG A 63 -7.17 11.31 7.84
N LYS A 64 -6.68 12.07 8.81
CA LYS A 64 -5.71 11.60 9.77
C LYS A 64 -6.32 10.66 10.79
N PHE A 65 -5.51 9.75 11.30
CA PHE A 65 -5.82 8.88 12.42
C PHE A 65 -4.54 8.54 13.18
N VAL A 66 -4.69 8.18 14.45
CA VAL A 66 -3.58 7.66 15.24
C VAL A 66 -3.45 6.17 14.93
N VAL A 67 -2.24 5.68 14.67
CA VAL A 67 -1.99 4.29 14.23
C VAL A 67 -2.69 3.29 15.14
N LYS A 68 -2.70 3.48 16.47
CA LYS A 68 -3.43 2.61 17.41
C LYS A 68 -4.92 2.37 17.07
N ASP A 69 -5.55 3.25 16.28
CA ASP A 69 -6.96 3.15 15.89
C ASP A 69 -7.14 2.28 14.63
N PHE A 70 -6.08 1.64 14.13
CA PHE A 70 -6.16 0.65 13.07
C PHE A 70 -7.16 -0.47 13.41
N ARG A 71 -7.67 -1.10 12.37
CA ARG A 71 -8.57 -2.25 12.46
C ARG A 71 -7.98 -3.41 11.67
N VAL A 72 -8.42 -4.62 11.97
CA VAL A 72 -8.03 -5.81 11.21
C VAL A 72 -9.26 -6.58 10.81
N THR A 73 -9.34 -6.96 9.54
CA THR A 73 -10.45 -7.77 9.01
C THR A 73 -9.97 -9.12 8.51
N TRP A 74 -10.88 -10.09 8.51
CA TRP A 74 -10.71 -11.39 7.90
C TRP A 74 -11.55 -11.47 6.64
N GLU A 75 -10.88 -11.46 5.50
CA GLU A 75 -11.51 -11.37 4.19
C GLU A 75 -10.73 -12.20 3.20
N HIS A 76 -11.43 -12.91 2.29
CA HIS A 76 -10.79 -13.69 1.23
C HIS A 76 -9.70 -14.68 1.70
N GLY A 77 -9.76 -15.12 2.96
CA GLY A 77 -8.78 -16.03 3.56
C GLY A 77 -7.47 -15.37 4.02
N MET A 78 -7.47 -14.05 4.25
CA MET A 78 -6.31 -13.26 4.69
C MET A 78 -6.68 -12.28 5.81
N ASN A 79 -5.67 -11.84 6.56
CA ASN A 79 -5.78 -10.78 7.56
C ASN A 79 -5.44 -9.44 6.92
N TYR A 80 -6.41 -8.53 6.83
CA TYR A 80 -6.21 -7.21 6.26
C TYR A 80 -6.00 -6.17 7.36
N LEU A 81 -4.88 -5.47 7.32
CA LEU A 81 -4.64 -4.28 8.13
C LEU A 81 -5.25 -3.06 7.45
N VAL A 82 -6.23 -2.43 8.10
CA VAL A 82 -7.08 -1.40 7.49
C VAL A 82 -7.24 -0.17 8.37
N SER A 83 -7.52 0.97 7.74
CA SER A 83 -7.74 2.23 8.45
C SER A 83 -9.01 2.17 9.32
N PRO A 84 -9.16 3.06 10.31
CA PRO A 84 -10.42 3.18 11.05
C PRO A 84 -11.61 3.53 10.12
N TYR A 85 -11.34 4.15 8.97
CA TYR A 85 -12.30 4.62 7.98
C TYR A 85 -12.56 3.61 6.86
N TYR A 86 -12.08 2.37 6.99
CA TYR A 86 -12.25 1.31 6.00
C TYR A 86 -13.70 1.13 5.49
N PRO A 87 -14.76 1.20 6.32
CA PRO A 87 -16.14 1.14 5.83
C PRO A 87 -16.54 2.27 4.87
N GLU A 88 -15.89 3.42 4.96
CA GLU A 88 -16.24 4.62 4.20
C GLU A 88 -15.46 4.71 2.89
N GLY A 89 -14.15 4.41 2.94
CA GLY A 89 -13.25 4.62 1.81
C GLY A 89 -12.54 3.37 1.30
N GLY A 90 -12.44 2.31 2.11
CA GLY A 90 -11.68 1.10 1.76
C GLY A 90 -10.16 1.21 1.95
N GLY A 91 -9.67 2.22 2.67
CA GLY A 91 -8.24 2.44 2.88
C GLY A 91 -7.55 1.32 3.67
N THR A 92 -6.57 0.68 3.03
CA THR A 92 -5.73 -0.37 3.61
C THR A 92 -4.36 0.17 3.98
N VAL A 93 -3.48 -0.67 4.54
CA VAL A 93 -2.12 -0.27 4.94
C VAL A 93 -1.29 0.39 3.84
N ILE A 94 -1.54 0.09 2.56
CA ILE A 94 -0.82 0.69 1.43
C ILE A 94 -1.22 2.15 1.19
N ASP A 95 -2.36 2.56 1.74
CA ASP A 95 -2.96 3.89 1.57
C ASP A 95 -2.62 4.82 2.75
N TRP A 96 -1.79 4.35 3.68
CA TRP A 96 -1.38 5.10 4.86
C TRP A 96 -0.13 5.92 4.55
N ILE A 97 -0.24 7.23 4.67
CA ILE A 97 0.86 8.15 4.42
C ILE A 97 1.20 8.95 5.69
N ASP A 98 2.49 9.18 5.87
CA ASP A 98 3.01 10.13 6.85
C ASP A 98 3.15 11.51 6.17
N GLU A 99 2.74 12.60 6.82
CA GLU A 99 2.94 13.96 6.28
C GLU A 99 4.43 14.27 6.01
N SER A 100 5.34 13.68 6.78
CA SER A 100 6.78 13.82 6.55
C SER A 100 7.28 13.09 5.30
N ALA A 101 6.53 12.12 4.75
CA ALA A 101 6.91 11.42 3.54
C ALA A 101 6.82 12.31 2.28
N TRP A 102 5.98 13.35 2.30
CA TRP A 102 5.82 14.28 1.18
C TRP A 102 6.71 15.52 1.26
N ASN A 103 7.23 15.85 2.44
CA ASN A 103 8.07 17.03 2.67
C ASN A 103 9.55 16.81 2.33
N ASN A 104 9.89 15.72 1.63
CA ASN A 104 11.25 15.51 1.15
C ASN A 104 11.45 16.29 -0.17
N ASP A 105 11.36 17.62 -0.07
CA ASP A 105 11.80 18.59 -1.09
C ASP A 105 13.35 18.62 -1.22
N GLU A 106 14.06 17.63 -0.68
CA GLU A 106 15.51 17.46 -0.81
C GLU A 106 15.91 16.51 -1.96
N ILE A 107 15.10 16.43 -3.01
CA ILE A 107 15.63 16.08 -4.34
C ILE A 107 16.05 17.39 -5.01
N GLU A 108 17.19 17.95 -4.56
CA GLU A 108 18.05 18.71 -5.47
C GLU A 108 18.74 17.69 -6.39
N GLU A 109 17.98 17.00 -7.24
CA GLU A 109 18.56 16.53 -8.50
C GLU A 109 18.81 17.80 -9.29
N GLU A 110 20.05 18.30 -9.25
CA GLU A 110 20.59 19.12 -10.33
C GLU A 110 20.32 18.34 -11.62
N PHE A 111 19.21 18.67 -12.27
CA PHE A 111 18.92 18.26 -13.62
C PHE A 111 20.01 18.92 -14.47
N ASN A 112 21.14 18.24 -14.62
CA ASN A 112 22.22 18.70 -15.48
C ASN A 112 21.69 18.58 -16.91
N GLU A 113 21.24 19.70 -17.48
CA GLU A 113 20.78 19.78 -18.87
C GLU A 113 21.87 19.36 -19.89
N ASP A 114 23.10 19.13 -19.41
CA ASP A 114 24.28 18.74 -20.19
C ASP A 114 24.41 17.22 -20.46
N ASP A 115 23.55 16.33 -19.92
CA ASP A 115 23.57 14.89 -20.25
C ASP A 115 22.54 14.50 -21.35
N CYS A 116 22.00 15.49 -22.07
CA CYS A 116 21.31 15.27 -23.34
C CYS A 116 22.32 15.20 -24.48
N ASP A 117 23.25 14.24 -24.44
CA ASP A 117 24.06 13.92 -25.61
C ASP A 117 23.12 13.33 -26.68
N ASP A 118 22.84 14.20 -27.65
CA ASP A 118 22.26 13.98 -28.96
C ASP A 118 23.04 12.86 -29.67
N ASP A 119 22.71 11.60 -29.40
CA ASP A 119 23.06 10.49 -30.27
C ASP A 119 22.29 10.70 -31.59
N GLU A 120 22.94 11.46 -32.47
CA GLU A 120 22.64 11.66 -33.88
C GLU A 120 22.41 10.30 -34.55
N PHE A 121 21.16 9.85 -34.58
CA PHE A 121 20.75 8.66 -35.31
C PHE A 121 20.83 8.97 -36.80
N ASP A 122 22.03 8.81 -37.37
CA ASP A 122 22.33 8.97 -38.78
C ASP A 122 21.55 7.94 -39.60
N PHE A 123 20.36 8.34 -40.07
CA PHE A 123 19.59 7.61 -41.05
C PHE A 123 20.12 7.95 -42.46
N THR A 124 21.36 7.55 -42.77
CA THR A 124 21.84 7.57 -44.15
C THR A 124 21.32 6.35 -44.91
N ASP A 125 20.20 6.57 -45.57
CA ASP A 125 19.70 5.78 -46.70
C ASP A 125 20.77 5.73 -47.80
N SER A 126 21.33 4.55 -48.05
CA SER A 126 22.22 4.30 -49.19
C SER A 126 21.61 3.24 -50.08
N GLU A 127 20.70 3.67 -50.96
CA GLU A 127 20.32 2.93 -52.15
C GLU A 127 21.53 2.75 -53.11
N GLY A 128 21.64 1.54 -53.70
CA GLY A 128 22.45 1.21 -54.89
C GLY A 128 23.89 0.75 -54.59
N ASP A 129 24.45 -0.31 -55.19
CA ASP A 129 24.07 -1.03 -56.40
C ASP A 129 24.82 -2.39 -56.51
N ASN A 130 24.06 -3.42 -56.94
CA ASN A 130 24.40 -4.48 -57.90
C ASN A 130 25.29 -5.72 -57.57
N LEU A 131 24.78 -6.86 -58.06
CA LEU A 131 25.25 -8.27 -57.99
C LEU A 131 26.49 -8.54 -58.88
N PRO A 132 27.15 -9.73 -58.80
CA PRO A 132 26.68 -10.89 -59.59
C PRO A 132 26.83 -12.28 -58.93
N PHE A 133 25.88 -13.15 -59.32
CA PHE A 133 25.87 -14.63 -59.45
C PHE A 133 26.67 -15.53 -58.51
#